data_AF-A0A536BTE1-F1
#
_entry.id   AF-A0A536BTE1-F1
#
_cell.length_a   1.000
_cell.length_b   1.000
_cell.length_c   1.000
_cell.angle_alpha   90.00
_cell.angle_beta   90.00
_cell.angle_gamma   90.00
#
_symmetry.space_group_name_H-M   'P 1'
#
loop_
_entity.id
_entity.type
_entity.pdbx_description
1 polymer ?
#
loop_
_entity_poly.entity_id
_entity_poly.type
_entity_poly.pdbx_seq_one_letter_code
_entity_poly.pdbx_strand_id
1 'polypeptide(L)'
;MTDDSLSPPVPAGEPVAEPPSKSAQFPDRRPVNVSPRQRYVAGLLSSLVPGLGHLLIGRPRAAALLLAPVVVAVALIFVVVLAEPRTKLLAYFADPDVIAALLVAQIAFLGWRLLAVGTVVVSRAFPRLRARDALPLALLLIFVIVPQAALGAYTSLVRQEEARIFSPSVTAPFPIFEEPDLPGASASPSAGASASPSPGITQRRTTIMLLGMDSGPDRNTASTDTMIVASLDPVAESVSMVSVPRDMVDVPLPHGLGVFHPKLNSLVSY
;
A
#
# COMPACT_ATOMS: atom_id res chain seq x y z
N MET A 1 -20.84 70.29 -90.10
CA MET A 1 -21.36 70.74 -88.79
C MET A 1 -21.59 69.48 -87.98
N THR A 2 -20.56 69.05 -87.26
CA THR A 2 -20.41 69.22 -85.80
C THR A 2 -21.39 68.34 -85.04
N ASP A 3 -20.91 67.25 -84.44
CA ASP A 3 -20.75 67.31 -82.99
C ASP A 3 -19.73 66.29 -82.48
N ASP A 4 -19.03 66.73 -81.43
CA ASP A 4 -17.86 66.18 -80.78
C ASP A 4 -18.34 65.41 -79.54
N SER A 5 -17.91 64.15 -79.36
CA SER A 5 -18.16 63.44 -78.10
C SER A 5 -16.86 62.78 -77.61
N LEU A 6 -16.19 63.51 -76.73
CA LEU A 6 -15.11 63.00 -75.89
C LEU A 6 -15.62 61.87 -75.00
N SER A 7 -14.91 60.74 -75.00
CA SER A 7 -14.88 59.79 -73.89
C SER A 7 -13.43 59.55 -73.48
N PRO A 8 -13.08 59.62 -72.18
CA PRO A 8 -11.72 59.44 -71.70
C PRO A 8 -11.26 57.98 -71.74
N PRO A 9 -9.94 57.70 -71.77
CA PRO A 9 -9.42 56.34 -71.78
C PRO A 9 -9.63 55.67 -70.41
N VAL A 10 -10.18 54.45 -70.43
CA VAL A 10 -10.26 53.55 -69.28
C VAL A 10 -8.83 53.20 -68.83
N PRO A 11 -8.45 53.40 -67.55
CA PRO A 11 -7.15 52.94 -67.07
C PRO A 11 -7.13 51.41 -67.02
N ALA A 12 -6.08 50.83 -67.60
CA ALA A 12 -5.80 49.41 -67.53
C ALA A 12 -5.70 48.97 -66.06
N GLY A 13 -6.53 48.01 -65.66
CA GLY A 13 -6.48 47.43 -64.33
C GLY A 13 -5.11 46.82 -64.06
N GLU A 14 -4.53 47.17 -62.92
CA GLU A 14 -3.34 46.49 -62.40
C GLU A 14 -3.63 44.99 -62.25
N PRO A 15 -2.66 44.10 -62.55
CA PRO A 15 -2.80 42.70 -62.22
C PRO A 15 -2.82 42.57 -60.70
N VAL A 16 -3.99 42.26 -60.14
CA VAL A 16 -4.14 41.85 -58.75
C VAL A 16 -3.24 40.63 -58.55
N ALA A 17 -2.11 40.84 -57.86
CA ALA A 17 -1.22 39.78 -57.46
C ALA A 17 -2.00 38.85 -56.52
N GLU A 18 -2.34 37.67 -57.03
CA GLU A 18 -2.91 36.58 -56.27
C GLU A 18 -1.94 36.26 -55.11
N PRO A 19 -2.37 36.36 -53.83
CA PRO A 19 -1.48 36.05 -52.73
C PRO A 19 -1.07 34.58 -52.86
N PRO A 20 0.22 34.22 -52.65
CA PRO A 20 0.65 32.84 -52.75
C PRO A 20 -0.17 32.02 -51.77
N SER A 21 -1.04 31.17 -52.30
CA SER A 21 -1.74 30.14 -51.53
C SER A 21 -0.67 29.16 -51.04
N LYS A 22 -0.01 29.50 -49.92
CA LYS A 22 0.62 28.53 -49.05
C LYS A 22 -0.52 27.70 -48.48
N SER A 23 -0.99 26.75 -49.29
CA SER A 23 -1.58 25.53 -48.78
C SER A 23 -0.53 24.96 -47.83
N ALA A 24 -0.70 25.25 -46.55
CA ALA A 24 0.01 24.56 -45.49
C ALA A 24 -0.36 23.09 -45.70
N GLN A 25 0.53 22.36 -46.39
CA GLN A 25 0.51 20.91 -46.45
C GLN A 25 0.63 20.46 -45.01
N PHE A 26 -0.51 20.31 -44.34
CA PHE A 26 -0.58 19.54 -43.12
C PHE A 26 0.01 18.19 -43.50
N PRO A 27 1.08 17.74 -42.83
CA PRO A 27 1.69 16.47 -43.15
C PRO A 27 0.58 15.43 -43.07
N ASP A 28 0.26 14.86 -44.22
CA ASP A 28 -0.78 13.86 -44.38
C ASP A 28 -0.40 12.72 -43.44
N ARG A 29 -1.07 12.65 -42.28
CA ARG A 29 -0.82 11.59 -41.31
C ARG A 29 -1.35 10.32 -41.95
N ARG A 30 -0.48 9.64 -42.70
CA ARG A 30 -0.76 8.33 -43.29
C ARG A 30 -1.40 7.49 -42.17
N PRO A 31 -2.62 6.98 -42.36
CA PRO A 31 -3.19 6.05 -41.41
C PRO A 31 -2.23 4.87 -41.34
N VAL A 32 -1.59 4.70 -40.18
CA VAL A 32 -0.73 3.54 -39.93
C VAL A 32 -1.63 2.34 -40.14
N ASN A 33 -1.31 1.50 -41.13
CA ASN A 33 -2.03 0.25 -41.37
C ASN A 33 -1.69 -0.71 -40.22
N VAL A 34 -2.42 -0.57 -39.11
CA VAL A 34 -2.24 -1.41 -37.93
C VAL A 34 -3.00 -2.71 -38.13
N SER A 35 -2.27 -3.82 -38.04
CA SER A 35 -2.85 -5.16 -38.09
C SER A 35 -3.74 -5.41 -36.86
N PRO A 36 -4.78 -6.26 -36.97
CA PRO A 36 -5.62 -6.61 -35.82
C PRO A 36 -4.84 -7.23 -34.64
N ARG A 37 -3.71 -7.90 -34.91
CA ARG A 37 -2.84 -8.48 -33.87
C ARG A 37 -2.11 -7.41 -33.04
N GLN A 38 -1.79 -6.26 -33.64
CA GLN A 38 -1.13 -5.16 -32.94
C GLN A 38 -2.01 -4.56 -31.83
N ARG A 39 -3.33 -4.79 -31.84
CA ARG A 39 -4.22 -4.44 -30.72
C ARG A 39 -3.75 -5.07 -29.40
N TYR A 40 -3.47 -6.37 -29.43
CA TYR A 40 -3.11 -7.11 -28.22
C TYR A 40 -1.69 -6.79 -27.76
N VAL A 41 -0.78 -6.56 -28.70
CA VAL A 41 0.57 -6.09 -28.40
C VAL A 41 0.54 -4.70 -27.77
N ALA A 42 -0.25 -3.78 -28.32
CA ALA A 42 -0.42 -2.44 -27.76
C ALA A 42 -1.08 -2.49 -26.38
N GLY A 43 -2.09 -3.35 -26.20
CA GLY A 43 -2.68 -3.63 -24.89
C GLY A 43 -1.64 -4.14 -23.89
N LEU A 44 -0.84 -5.13 -24.27
CA LEU A 44 0.20 -5.72 -23.41
C LEU A 44 1.27 -4.68 -23.03
N LEU A 45 1.67 -3.82 -23.96
CA LEU A 45 2.62 -2.74 -23.67
C LEU A 45 2.03 -1.69 -22.73
N SER A 46 0.79 -1.25 -22.96
CA SER A 46 0.09 -0.37 -22.02
C SER A 46 -0.16 -1.03 -20.66
N SER A 47 -0.19 -2.37 -20.63
CA SER A 47 -0.28 -3.13 -19.39
C SER A 47 1.05 -3.04 -18.64
N LEU A 48 2.20 -3.24 -19.29
CA LEU A 48 3.51 -3.15 -18.66
C LEU A 48 3.81 -1.73 -18.16
N VAL A 49 3.63 -0.75 -19.04
CA VAL A 49 3.84 0.66 -18.73
C VAL A 49 2.69 1.47 -19.34
N PRO A 50 1.85 2.12 -18.51
CA PRO A 50 0.75 2.96 -18.98
C PRO A 50 1.21 3.93 -20.08
N GLY A 51 0.59 3.83 -21.26
CA GLY A 51 0.86 4.70 -22.40
C GLY A 51 1.76 4.12 -23.49
N LEU A 52 2.53 3.04 -23.27
CA LEU A 52 3.39 2.47 -24.33
C LEU A 52 2.60 1.96 -25.54
N GLY A 53 1.42 1.37 -25.34
CA GLY A 53 0.56 0.96 -26.44
C GLY A 53 0.11 2.14 -27.31
N HIS A 54 -0.03 3.34 -26.74
CA HIS A 54 -0.37 4.55 -27.48
C HIS A 54 0.79 5.06 -28.33
N LEU A 55 2.04 4.81 -27.94
CA LEU A 55 3.21 5.10 -28.77
C LEU A 55 3.23 4.21 -30.02
N LEU A 56 2.92 2.92 -29.88
CA LEU A 56 2.87 1.99 -31.01
C LEU A 56 1.87 2.41 -32.10
N ILE A 57 0.72 2.97 -31.70
CA ILE A 57 -0.30 3.45 -32.64
C ILE A 57 -0.08 4.92 -33.06
N GLY A 58 1.07 5.52 -32.77
CA GLY A 58 1.44 6.86 -33.20
C GLY A 58 0.72 8.00 -32.46
N ARG A 59 0.31 7.79 -31.20
CA ARG A 59 -0.40 8.78 -30.36
C ARG A 59 0.42 9.23 -29.15
N PRO A 60 1.49 10.02 -29.35
CA PRO A 60 2.44 10.38 -28.28
C PRO A 60 1.82 11.23 -27.17
N ARG A 61 0.85 12.09 -27.48
CA ARG A 61 0.15 12.90 -26.46
C ARG A 61 -0.64 12.02 -25.48
N ALA A 62 -1.33 11.00 -25.98
CA ALA A 62 -2.07 10.07 -25.12
C ALA A 62 -1.13 9.18 -24.30
N ALA A 63 -0.01 8.76 -24.91
CA ALA A 63 1.04 8.04 -24.18
C ALA A 63 1.61 8.85 -23.02
N ALA A 64 1.94 10.12 -23.25
CA ALA A 64 2.49 11.01 -22.22
C ALA A 64 1.50 11.23 -21.07
N LEU A 65 0.21 11.46 -21.37
CA LEU A 65 -0.81 11.65 -20.34
C LEU A 65 -1.00 10.42 -19.46
N LEU A 66 -0.92 9.22 -20.03
CA LEU A 66 -1.05 7.97 -19.28
C LEU A 66 0.20 7.62 -18.47
N LEU A 67 1.38 8.00 -18.99
CA LEU A 67 2.67 7.78 -18.34
C LEU A 67 2.92 8.77 -17.18
N ALA A 68 2.40 10.00 -17.30
CA ALA A 68 2.70 11.09 -16.36
C ALA A 68 2.41 10.74 -14.88
N PRO A 69 1.27 10.16 -14.49
CA PRO A 69 1.01 9.79 -13.09
C PRO A 69 2.02 8.76 -12.55
N VAL A 70 2.49 7.85 -13.41
CA VAL A 70 3.50 6.85 -13.02
C VAL A 70 4.83 7.53 -12.73
N VAL A 71 5.25 8.45 -13.60
CA VAL A 71 6.48 9.22 -13.43
C VAL A 71 6.41 10.08 -12.16
N VAL A 72 5.28 10.75 -11.93
CA VAL A 72 5.06 11.55 -10.73
C VAL A 72 5.11 10.68 -9.47
N ALA A 73 4.44 9.53 -9.46
CA ALA A 73 4.46 8.61 -8.31
C ALA A 73 5.89 8.12 -7.99
N VAL A 74 6.65 7.72 -9.02
CA VAL A 74 8.05 7.29 -8.86
C VAL A 74 8.92 8.43 -8.34
N ALA A 75 8.75 9.65 -8.87
CA ALA A 75 9.48 10.82 -8.40
C ALA A 75 9.18 11.15 -6.93
N LEU A 76 7.91 11.06 -6.52
CA LEU A 76 7.51 11.27 -5.12
C LEU A 76 8.14 10.24 -4.19
N ILE A 77 8.12 8.96 -4.56
CA ILE A 77 8.78 7.88 -3.79
C ILE A 77 10.28 8.18 -3.67
N PHE A 78 10.92 8.56 -4.77
CA PHE A 78 12.35 8.88 -4.79
C PHE A 78 12.69 10.07 -3.87
N VAL A 79 11.87 11.11 -3.87
CA VAL A 79 12.02 12.26 -2.96
C VAL A 79 11.89 11.83 -1.50
N VAL A 80 10.89 11.03 -1.15
CA VAL A 80 10.71 10.53 0.24
C VAL A 80 11.91 9.71 0.69
N VAL A 81 12.40 8.81 -0.16
CA VAL A 81 13.56 7.96 0.16
C VAL A 81 14.84 8.78 0.38
N LEU A 82 15.02 9.87 -0.37
CA LEU A 82 16.18 10.75 -0.22
C LEU A 82 16.06 11.74 0.96
N ALA A 83 14.84 12.14 1.30
CA ALA A 83 14.59 13.14 2.34
C ALA A 83 14.58 12.54 3.76
N GLU A 84 14.23 11.26 3.90
CA GLU A 84 13.96 10.65 5.20
C GLU A 84 15.11 9.76 5.72
N PRO A 85 15.38 9.73 7.05
CA PRO A 85 16.33 8.81 7.65
C PRO A 85 15.92 7.35 7.47
N ARG A 86 16.91 6.44 7.35
CA ARG A 86 16.66 5.00 7.15
C ARG A 86 15.79 4.36 8.24
N THR A 87 15.92 4.81 9.49
CA THR A 87 15.13 4.33 10.62
C THR A 87 13.64 4.67 10.48
N LYS A 88 13.33 5.86 9.97
CA LYS A 88 11.95 6.30 9.72
C LYS A 88 11.33 5.58 8.53
N LEU A 89 12.12 5.30 7.49
CA LEU A 89 11.69 4.45 6.37
C LEU A 89 11.32 3.04 6.82
N LEU A 90 12.05 2.47 7.78
CA LEU A 90 11.73 1.16 8.37
C LEU A 90 10.46 1.22 9.23
N ALA A 91 10.26 2.32 9.96
CA ALA A 91 9.06 2.51 10.78
C ALA A 91 7.77 2.55 9.95
N TYR A 92 7.81 3.08 8.72
CA TYR A 92 6.66 3.08 7.81
C TYR A 92 6.13 1.67 7.48
N PHE A 93 6.96 0.63 7.55
CA PHE A 93 6.50 -0.75 7.33
C PHE A 93 5.71 -1.32 8.51
N ALA A 94 5.80 -0.72 9.69
CA ALA A 94 5.04 -1.11 10.88
C ALA A 94 3.79 -0.24 11.10
N ASP A 95 3.65 0.86 10.36
CA ASP A 95 2.55 1.80 10.50
C ASP A 95 1.30 1.30 9.73
N PRO A 96 0.19 0.99 10.41
CA PRO A 96 -1.05 0.52 9.78
C PRO A 96 -1.61 1.50 8.73
N ASP A 97 -1.45 2.81 8.96
CA ASP A 97 -2.01 3.84 8.07
C ASP A 97 -1.25 3.89 6.74
N VAL A 98 0.08 3.72 6.79
CA VAL A 98 0.91 3.65 5.59
C VAL A 98 0.61 2.39 4.78
N ILE A 99 0.45 1.24 5.45
CA ILE A 99 0.06 -0.01 4.79
C ILE A 99 -1.30 0.16 4.10
N ALA A 100 -2.29 0.76 4.77
CA ALA A 100 -3.59 1.03 4.20
C ALA A 100 -3.50 1.97 2.98
N ALA A 101 -2.73 3.06 3.09
CA ALA A 101 -2.51 3.99 1.99
C ALA A 101 -1.85 3.32 0.78
N LEU A 102 -0.85 2.45 1.01
CA LEU A 102 -0.19 1.68 -0.05
C LEU A 102 -1.15 0.70 -0.74
N LEU A 103 -2.05 0.05 0.00
CA LEU A 103 -3.10 -0.81 -0.58
C LEU A 103 -4.07 -0.01 -1.45
N VAL A 104 -4.53 1.15 -0.99
CA VAL A 104 -5.39 2.03 -1.79
C VAL A 104 -4.65 2.51 -3.04
N ALA A 105 -3.39 2.92 -2.91
CA ALA A 105 -2.56 3.33 -4.04
C ALA A 105 -2.35 2.20 -5.05
N GLN A 106 -2.15 0.96 -4.59
CA GLN A 106 -2.04 -0.22 -5.46
C GLN A 106 -3.33 -0.46 -6.25
N ILE A 107 -4.51 -0.38 -5.61
CA ILE A 107 -5.81 -0.53 -6.28
C ILE A 107 -6.01 0.58 -7.32
N ALA A 108 -5.69 1.82 -6.95
CA ALA A 108 -5.77 2.97 -7.86
C ALA A 108 -4.83 2.78 -9.07
N PHE A 109 -3.61 2.30 -8.84
CA PHE A 109 -2.64 2.00 -9.89
C PHE A 109 -3.10 0.86 -10.81
N LEU A 110 -3.71 -0.19 -10.26
CA LEU A 110 -4.34 -1.26 -11.05
C LEU A 110 -5.47 -0.71 -11.91
N GLY A 111 -6.35 0.11 -11.35
CA GLY A 111 -7.41 0.81 -12.08
C GLY A 111 -6.85 1.67 -13.22
N TRP A 112 -5.77 2.41 -12.95
CA TRP A 112 -5.09 3.23 -13.95
C TRP A 112 -4.49 2.39 -15.09
N ARG A 113 -3.87 1.25 -14.79
CA ARG A 113 -3.36 0.31 -15.80
C ARG A 113 -4.48 -0.25 -16.66
N LEU A 114 -5.58 -0.67 -16.05
CA LEU A 114 -6.75 -1.17 -16.78
C LEU A 114 -7.34 -0.10 -17.70
N LEU A 115 -7.39 1.16 -17.26
CA LEU A 115 -7.79 2.29 -18.09
C LEU A 115 -6.84 2.51 -19.27
N ALA A 116 -5.53 2.46 -19.05
CA ALA A 116 -4.51 2.60 -20.10
C ALA A 116 -4.59 1.48 -21.16
N VAL A 117 -4.89 0.25 -20.74
CA VAL A 117 -5.15 -0.88 -21.62
C VAL A 117 -6.46 -0.69 -22.39
N GLY A 118 -7.55 -0.35 -21.70
CA GLY A 118 -8.87 -0.18 -22.31
C GLY A 118 -8.89 0.91 -23.38
N THR A 119 -8.25 2.04 -23.10
CA THR A 119 -8.15 3.18 -24.01
C THR A 119 -7.42 2.84 -25.32
N VAL A 120 -6.40 1.98 -25.29
CA VAL A 120 -5.70 1.55 -26.51
C VAL A 120 -6.46 0.46 -27.26
N VAL A 121 -7.02 -0.54 -26.56
CA VAL A 121 -7.71 -1.69 -27.16
C VAL A 121 -8.99 -1.28 -27.89
N VAL A 122 -9.75 -0.35 -27.30
CA VAL A 122 -11.01 0.19 -27.82
C VAL A 122 -10.77 1.37 -28.79
N SER A 123 -9.52 1.77 -28.99
CA SER A 123 -9.19 2.90 -29.88
C SER A 123 -9.69 2.66 -31.31
N ARG A 124 -10.13 3.75 -31.96
CA ARG A 124 -10.57 3.74 -33.37
C ARG A 124 -9.46 3.37 -34.37
N ALA A 125 -8.23 3.17 -33.89
CA ALA A 125 -7.13 2.65 -34.69
C ALA A 125 -7.36 1.19 -35.10
N PHE A 126 -8.24 0.46 -34.41
CA PHE A 126 -8.53 -0.95 -34.68
C PHE A 126 -10.00 -1.19 -35.09
N PRO A 127 -10.30 -2.28 -35.84
CA PRO A 127 -11.67 -2.68 -36.17
C PRO A 127 -12.53 -2.95 -34.92
N ARG A 128 -13.86 -2.81 -35.00
CA ARG A 128 -14.76 -3.09 -33.86
C ARG A 128 -14.51 -4.48 -33.25
N LEU A 129 -14.61 -4.57 -31.92
CA LEU A 129 -14.49 -5.82 -31.16
C LEU A 129 -15.53 -6.83 -31.64
N ARG A 130 -15.11 -8.08 -31.82
CA ARG A 130 -15.98 -9.22 -32.17
C ARG A 130 -15.89 -10.30 -31.09
N ALA A 131 -16.81 -11.26 -31.09
CA ALA A 131 -16.80 -12.38 -30.13
C ALA A 131 -15.46 -13.13 -30.08
N ARG A 132 -14.77 -13.27 -31.21
CA ARG A 132 -13.43 -13.86 -31.31
C ARG A 132 -12.34 -13.12 -30.52
N ASP A 133 -12.55 -11.85 -30.17
CA ASP A 133 -11.60 -11.04 -29.41
C ASP A 133 -11.75 -11.26 -27.89
N ALA A 134 -12.77 -12.01 -27.45
CA ALA A 134 -13.04 -12.25 -26.03
C ALA A 134 -11.91 -13.00 -25.33
N LEU A 135 -11.43 -14.10 -25.91
CA LEU A 135 -10.36 -14.91 -25.33
C LEU A 135 -9.04 -14.14 -25.16
N PRO A 136 -8.45 -13.49 -26.19
CA PRO A 136 -7.20 -12.75 -26.01
C PRO A 136 -7.35 -11.56 -25.07
N LEU A 137 -8.52 -10.92 -25.02
CA LEU A 137 -8.78 -9.84 -24.07
C LEU A 137 -8.90 -10.36 -22.64
N ALA A 138 -9.57 -11.49 -22.43
CA ALA A 138 -9.66 -12.15 -21.13
C ALA A 138 -8.27 -12.55 -20.60
N LEU A 139 -7.44 -13.18 -21.45
CA LEU A 139 -6.05 -13.52 -21.09
C LEU A 139 -5.23 -12.29 -20.71
N LEU A 140 -5.40 -11.19 -21.44
CA LEU A 140 -4.73 -9.93 -21.15
C LEU A 140 -5.19 -9.33 -19.82
N LEU A 141 -6.49 -9.36 -19.52
CA LEU A 141 -7.02 -8.88 -18.23
C LEU A 141 -6.54 -9.76 -17.06
N ILE A 142 -6.54 -11.09 -17.24
CA ILE A 142 -5.99 -12.04 -16.28
C ILE A 142 -4.52 -11.72 -15.99
N PHE A 143 -3.72 -11.48 -17.02
CA PHE A 143 -2.31 -11.10 -16.88
C PHE A 143 -2.11 -9.81 -16.06
N VAL A 144 -3.03 -8.86 -16.14
CA VAL A 144 -2.96 -7.60 -15.39
C VAL A 144 -3.43 -7.77 -13.94
N ILE A 145 -4.50 -8.55 -13.73
CA ILE A 145 -5.21 -8.63 -12.45
C ILE A 145 -4.59 -9.67 -11.52
N VAL A 146 -4.29 -10.88 -12.02
CA VAL A 146 -3.91 -12.03 -11.18
C VAL A 146 -2.65 -11.78 -10.35
N PRO A 147 -1.53 -11.26 -10.89
CA PRO A 147 -0.33 -11.03 -10.08
C PRO A 147 -0.55 -10.07 -8.92
N GLN A 148 -1.49 -9.12 -9.08
CA GLN A 148 -1.79 -8.10 -8.06
C GLN A 148 -2.79 -8.65 -7.03
N ALA A 149 -3.80 -9.40 -7.48
CA ALA A 149 -4.78 -10.05 -6.60
C ALA A 149 -4.15 -11.12 -5.71
N ALA A 150 -3.17 -11.87 -6.23
CA ALA A 150 -2.43 -12.86 -5.45
C ALA A 150 -1.74 -12.21 -4.24
N LEU A 151 -1.09 -11.06 -4.44
CA LEU A 151 -0.43 -10.32 -3.36
C LEU A 151 -1.41 -9.90 -2.26
N GLY A 152 -2.61 -9.44 -2.63
CA GLY A 152 -3.68 -9.13 -1.67
C GLY A 152 -4.16 -10.36 -0.89
N ALA A 153 -4.38 -11.49 -1.57
CA ALA A 153 -4.82 -12.73 -0.93
C ALA A 153 -3.81 -13.24 0.10
N TYR A 154 -2.51 -13.24 -0.22
CA TYR A 154 -1.47 -13.68 0.71
C TYR A 154 -1.39 -12.82 1.97
N THR A 155 -1.57 -11.50 1.86
CA THR A 155 -1.57 -10.61 3.04
C THR A 155 -2.76 -10.85 3.98
N SER A 156 -3.90 -11.29 3.44
CA SER A 156 -5.10 -11.56 4.25
C SER A 156 -5.00 -12.84 5.08
N LEU A 157 -4.27 -13.84 4.58
CA LEU A 157 -4.00 -15.09 5.30
C LEU A 157 -3.08 -14.83 6.50
N VAL A 158 -2.01 -14.05 6.32
CA VAL A 158 -1.08 -13.72 7.42
C VAL A 158 -1.78 -12.95 8.55
N ARG A 159 -2.64 -11.98 8.22
CA ARG A 159 -3.40 -11.24 9.25
C ARG A 159 -4.35 -12.11 10.05
N GLN A 160 -4.95 -13.14 9.44
CA GLN A 160 -5.86 -14.03 10.15
C GLN A 160 -5.11 -14.90 11.17
N GLU A 161 -3.86 -15.27 10.88
CA GLU A 161 -3.02 -16.01 11.83
C GLU A 161 -2.49 -15.10 12.95
N GLU A 162 -2.08 -13.86 12.64
CA GLU A 162 -1.70 -12.88 13.66
C GLU A 162 -2.85 -12.59 14.63
N ALA A 163 -4.08 -12.42 14.13
CA ALA A 163 -5.24 -12.20 14.98
C ALA A 163 -5.53 -13.39 15.91
N ARG A 164 -5.23 -14.62 15.49
CA ARG A 164 -5.36 -15.82 16.34
C ARG A 164 -4.27 -15.91 17.40
N ILE A 165 -3.03 -15.55 17.05
CA ILE A 165 -1.87 -15.60 17.96
C ILE A 165 -1.92 -14.48 19.01
N PHE A 166 -2.36 -13.29 18.60
CA PHE A 166 -2.44 -12.10 19.46
C PHE A 166 -3.86 -11.80 19.96
N SER A 167 -4.78 -12.75 19.86
CA SER A 167 -6.08 -12.62 20.54
C SER A 167 -5.81 -12.49 22.04
N PRO A 168 -6.34 -11.45 22.71
CA PRO A 168 -6.26 -11.33 24.16
C PRO A 168 -7.22 -12.34 24.77
N SER A 169 -6.88 -13.63 24.68
CA SER A 169 -7.43 -14.63 25.58
C SER A 169 -6.81 -14.34 26.93
N VAL A 170 -7.49 -13.48 27.70
CA VAL A 170 -7.30 -13.36 29.15
C VAL A 170 -7.80 -14.67 29.76
N THR A 171 -7.03 -15.72 29.55
CA THR A 171 -7.01 -16.89 30.41
C THR A 171 -5.60 -16.93 30.94
N ALA A 172 -5.26 -15.90 31.72
CA ALA A 172 -4.07 -15.96 32.55
C ALA A 172 -4.24 -17.19 33.45
N PRO A 173 -3.29 -18.13 33.50
CA PRO A 173 -3.34 -19.26 34.44
C PRO A 173 -3.15 -18.81 35.89
N PHE A 174 -2.77 -17.55 36.09
CA PHE A 174 -2.51 -16.99 37.40
C PHE A 174 -3.81 -16.49 38.03
N PRO A 175 -4.07 -16.78 39.32
CA PRO A 175 -5.05 -16.03 40.06
C PRO A 175 -4.61 -14.56 40.02
N ILE A 176 -5.44 -13.70 39.42
CA ILE A 176 -5.33 -12.27 39.64
C ILE A 176 -5.56 -12.12 41.15
N PHE A 177 -4.56 -11.65 41.89
CA PHE A 177 -4.79 -11.28 43.28
C PHE A 177 -5.82 -10.15 43.26
N GLU A 178 -7.03 -10.51 43.64
CA GLU A 178 -8.16 -9.60 43.79
C GLU A 178 -7.76 -8.59 44.88
N GLU A 179 -7.55 -7.34 44.47
CA GLU A 179 -7.44 -6.24 45.40
C GLU A 179 -8.77 -6.16 46.17
N PRO A 180 -8.78 -6.00 47.51
CA PRO A 180 -9.99 -6.18 48.31
C PRO A 180 -11.14 -5.32 47.79
N ASP A 181 -12.29 -5.96 47.59
CA ASP A 181 -13.53 -5.41 47.04
C ASP A 181 -13.83 -3.97 47.48
N LEU A 182 -13.75 -3.03 46.53
CA LEU A 182 -14.58 -1.83 46.55
C LEU A 182 -15.82 -2.11 45.69
N PRO A 183 -17.04 -1.93 46.21
CA PRO A 183 -18.25 -2.39 45.54
C PRO A 183 -18.52 -1.58 44.27
N GLY A 184 -18.37 -2.24 43.11
CA GLY A 184 -18.99 -1.82 41.85
C GLY A 184 -18.06 -1.71 40.66
N ALA A 185 -17.65 -2.84 40.06
CA ALA A 185 -17.20 -2.85 38.66
C ALA A 185 -17.24 -4.27 38.05
N SER A 186 -18.42 -4.80 37.76
CA SER A 186 -18.54 -5.87 36.74
C SER A 186 -18.54 -5.22 35.36
N ALA A 187 -17.38 -5.19 34.69
CA ALA A 187 -17.29 -4.84 33.28
C ALA A 187 -16.49 -5.92 32.52
N SER A 188 -17.22 -6.68 31.70
CA SER A 188 -16.64 -7.54 30.66
C SER A 188 -15.88 -6.66 29.65
N PRO A 189 -14.65 -7.01 29.23
CA PRO A 189 -13.89 -6.16 28.31
C PRO A 189 -14.51 -6.23 26.91
N SER A 190 -15.12 -5.11 26.49
CA SER A 190 -15.49 -4.88 25.10
C SER A 190 -14.26 -4.43 24.31
N ALA A 191 -13.95 -5.14 23.22
CA ALA A 191 -12.89 -4.80 22.27
C ALA A 191 -13.24 -3.48 21.56
N GLY A 192 -12.79 -2.37 22.13
CA GLY A 192 -13.08 -1.03 21.64
C GLY A 192 -12.68 0.09 22.61
N ALA A 193 -12.36 -0.23 23.87
CA ALA A 193 -11.78 0.74 24.78
C ALA A 193 -10.32 1.03 24.41
N SER A 194 -10.03 2.24 23.92
CA SER A 194 -8.70 2.82 24.05
C SER A 194 -8.33 2.77 25.53
N ALA A 195 -7.30 2.02 25.88
CA ALA A 195 -6.78 1.99 27.23
C ALA A 195 -6.28 3.41 27.55
N SER A 196 -7.07 4.18 28.30
CA SER A 196 -6.57 5.40 28.91
C SER A 196 -5.46 4.97 29.87
N PRO A 197 -4.21 5.49 29.74
CA PRO A 197 -3.12 5.08 30.61
C PRO A 197 -3.55 5.31 32.05
N SER A 198 -3.40 4.27 32.88
CA SER A 198 -3.73 4.36 34.29
C SER A 198 -2.97 5.55 34.91
N PRO A 199 -3.62 6.46 35.66
CA PRO A 199 -3.04 7.73 36.12
C PRO A 199 -1.74 7.59 36.95
N GLY A 200 -1.40 6.37 37.40
CA GLY A 200 -0.24 6.09 38.25
C GLY A 200 1.11 5.94 37.53
N ILE A 201 1.15 5.66 36.22
CA ILE A 201 2.42 5.39 35.51
C ILE A 201 3.23 6.68 35.28
N THR A 202 2.59 7.85 35.29
CA THR A 202 3.24 9.12 34.95
C THR A 202 3.89 9.83 36.13
N GLN A 203 3.64 9.39 37.37
CA GLN A 203 4.06 10.13 38.57
C GLN A 203 5.01 9.37 39.49
N ARG A 204 5.16 8.06 39.33
CA ARG A 204 6.02 7.22 40.19
C ARG A 204 6.76 6.17 39.39
N ARG A 205 7.94 5.80 39.89
CA ARG A 205 8.69 4.66 39.36
C ARG A 205 7.82 3.41 39.41
N THR A 206 7.63 2.78 38.26
CA THR A 206 6.77 1.61 38.09
C THR A 206 7.62 0.43 37.63
N THR A 207 7.55 -0.68 38.36
CA THR A 207 8.25 -1.92 38.00
C THR A 207 7.25 -2.93 37.46
N ILE A 208 7.51 -3.39 36.24
CA ILE A 208 6.67 -4.33 35.49
C ILE A 208 7.49 -5.58 35.24
N MET A 209 6.89 -6.76 35.43
CA MET A 209 7.45 -8.03 35.02
C MET A 209 6.86 -8.43 33.67
N LEU A 210 7.71 -8.63 32.68
CA LEU A 210 7.36 -9.10 31.35
C LEU A 210 7.70 -10.58 31.25
N LEU A 211 6.69 -11.38 30.89
CA LEU A 211 6.80 -12.83 30.74
C LEU A 211 6.43 -13.23 29.31
N GLY A 212 7.32 -13.95 28.64
CA GLY A 212 7.07 -14.59 27.35
C GLY A 212 6.78 -16.07 27.56
N MET A 213 5.56 -16.50 27.23
CA MET A 213 5.11 -17.88 27.41
C MET A 213 5.18 -18.66 26.08
N ASP A 214 5.79 -19.84 26.09
CA ASP A 214 5.62 -20.88 25.06
C ASP A 214 4.50 -21.82 25.51
N SER A 215 3.31 -21.61 24.94
CA SER A 215 2.12 -22.41 25.16
C SER A 215 1.35 -22.59 23.84
N GLY A 216 0.71 -23.74 23.64
CA GLY A 216 -0.09 -24.03 22.44
C GLY A 216 -1.42 -24.71 22.78
N PRO A 217 -2.42 -24.67 21.88
CA PRO A 217 -3.78 -25.18 22.12
C PRO A 217 -3.86 -26.64 22.56
N ASP A 218 -2.85 -27.45 22.21
CA ASP A 218 -2.76 -28.88 22.51
C ASP A 218 -1.65 -29.23 23.53
N ARG A 219 -1.15 -28.24 24.29
CA ARG A 219 -0.11 -28.45 25.32
C ARG A 219 -0.67 -28.25 26.72
N ASN A 220 -0.51 -29.28 27.57
CA ASN A 220 -0.88 -29.22 29.00
C ASN A 220 0.18 -28.54 29.87
N THR A 221 1.29 -28.09 29.28
CA THR A 221 2.39 -27.41 29.97
C THR A 221 2.71 -26.10 29.25
N ALA A 222 2.98 -25.05 30.02
CA ALA A 222 3.43 -23.76 29.53
C ALA A 222 4.79 -23.43 30.15
N SER A 223 5.74 -23.03 29.33
CA SER A 223 7.07 -22.61 29.79
C SER A 223 7.26 -21.12 29.57
N THR A 224 7.92 -20.45 30.52
CA THR A 224 8.30 -19.05 30.33
C THR A 224 9.70 -18.96 29.73
N ASP A 225 9.80 -18.57 28.47
CA ASP A 225 11.08 -18.47 27.75
C ASP A 225 11.77 -17.13 27.92
N THR A 226 11.01 -16.09 28.27
CA THR A 226 11.55 -14.75 28.51
C THR A 226 10.98 -14.19 29.80
N MET A 227 11.84 -13.72 30.68
CA MET A 227 11.46 -13.10 31.95
C MET A 227 12.30 -11.83 32.14
N ILE A 228 11.66 -10.66 32.06
CA ILE A 228 12.34 -9.37 32.13
C ILE A 228 11.62 -8.49 33.14
N VAL A 229 12.34 -8.02 34.15
CA VAL A 229 11.84 -6.99 35.06
C VAL A 229 12.27 -5.63 34.50
N ALA A 230 11.30 -4.82 34.11
CA ALA A 230 11.50 -3.47 33.62
C ALA A 230 11.03 -2.45 34.67
N SER A 231 11.90 -1.54 35.10
CA SER A 231 11.58 -0.43 35.97
C SER A 231 11.62 0.86 35.17
N LEU A 232 10.46 1.50 35.02
CA LEU A 232 10.27 2.78 34.36
C LEU A 232 10.27 3.90 35.40
N ASP A 233 11.17 4.87 35.26
CA ASP A 233 11.18 6.09 36.06
C ASP A 233 10.79 7.29 35.19
N PRO A 234 9.54 7.79 35.32
CA PRO A 234 9.08 8.92 34.52
C PRO A 234 9.70 10.26 34.95
N VAL A 235 10.29 10.36 36.15
CA VAL A 235 10.89 11.61 36.66
C VAL A 235 12.34 11.75 36.20
N ALA A 236 13.09 10.64 36.24
CA ALA A 236 14.46 10.57 35.73
C ALA A 236 14.53 10.22 34.24
N GLU A 237 13.39 10.04 33.57
CA GLU A 237 13.25 9.63 32.16
C GLU A 237 14.12 8.41 31.80
N SER A 238 14.19 7.43 32.71
CA SER A 238 15.06 6.27 32.56
C SER A 238 14.30 4.96 32.64
N VAL A 239 14.79 3.97 31.88
CA VAL A 239 14.31 2.60 31.91
C VAL A 239 15.46 1.69 32.30
N SER A 240 15.27 0.92 33.36
CA SER A 240 16.18 -0.16 33.78
C SER A 240 15.51 -1.49 33.45
N MET A 241 16.22 -2.38 32.77
CA MET A 241 15.73 -3.73 32.48
C MET A 241 16.74 -4.75 32.97
N VAL A 242 16.24 -5.77 33.67
CA VAL A 242 17.04 -6.92 34.11
C VAL A 242 16.35 -8.19 33.62
N SER A 243 17.07 -8.96 32.80
CA SER A 243 16.61 -10.27 32.36
C SER A 243 16.91 -11.32 33.43
N VAL A 244 15.91 -12.11 33.80
CA VAL A 244 16.05 -13.25 34.71
C VAL A 244 16.26 -14.51 33.87
N PRO A 245 17.36 -15.26 34.07
CA PRO A 245 17.58 -16.50 33.33
C PRO A 245 16.48 -17.54 33.61
N ARG A 246 15.88 -18.10 32.55
CA ARG A 246 14.79 -19.08 32.64
C ARG A 246 15.20 -20.44 33.23
N ASP A 247 16.49 -20.75 33.16
CA ASP A 247 17.08 -22.03 33.62
C ASP A 247 17.62 -21.96 35.05
N MET A 248 17.28 -20.92 35.83
CA MET A 248 17.59 -20.88 37.25
C MET A 248 16.93 -22.07 37.96
N VAL A 249 17.72 -22.77 38.76
CA VAL A 249 17.27 -23.87 39.64
C VAL A 249 17.46 -23.44 41.07
N ASP A 250 16.78 -24.13 41.98
CA ASP A 250 16.86 -23.86 43.42
C ASP A 250 16.51 -22.41 43.78
N VAL A 251 15.46 -21.87 43.16
CA VAL A 251 15.01 -20.50 43.37
C VAL A 251 14.24 -20.40 44.69
N PRO A 252 14.64 -19.56 45.65
CA PRO A 252 13.90 -19.40 46.90
C PRO A 252 12.55 -18.74 46.64
N LEU A 253 11.48 -19.34 47.15
CA LEU A 253 10.14 -18.79 47.04
C LEU A 253 9.85 -17.85 48.22
N PRO A 254 9.05 -16.78 48.00
CA PRO A 254 8.69 -15.86 49.06
C PRO A 254 7.87 -16.54 50.16
N HIS A 255 7.79 -15.91 51.32
CA HIS A 255 6.94 -16.33 52.46
C HIS A 255 7.24 -17.72 53.05
N GLY A 256 8.47 -18.22 52.90
CA GLY A 256 8.87 -19.49 53.50
C GLY A 256 8.30 -20.72 52.80
N LEU A 257 7.84 -20.57 51.55
CA LEU A 257 7.36 -21.67 50.69
C LEU A 257 8.46 -22.64 50.24
N GLY A 258 9.67 -22.53 50.79
CA GLY A 258 10.81 -23.37 50.47
C GLY A 258 11.53 -22.93 49.21
N VAL A 259 12.20 -23.90 48.59
CA VAL A 259 13.03 -23.70 47.40
C VAL A 259 12.36 -24.40 46.21
N PHE A 260 12.17 -23.68 45.12
CA PHE A 260 11.73 -24.26 43.86
C PHE A 260 12.92 -24.90 43.15
N HIS A 261 13.01 -26.22 43.27
CA HIS A 261 14.11 -27.02 42.72
C HIS A 261 14.13 -27.12 41.18
N PRO A 262 13.00 -27.24 40.46
CA PRO A 262 13.01 -27.30 39.01
C PRO A 262 13.47 -25.98 38.37
N LYS A 263 13.61 -26.00 37.04
CA LYS A 263 13.93 -24.80 36.27
C LYS A 263 12.80 -23.78 36.38
N LEU A 264 13.17 -22.54 36.67
CA LEU A 264 12.23 -21.44 36.90
C LEU A 264 11.19 -21.27 35.77
N ASN A 265 11.54 -21.61 34.53
CA ASN A 265 10.63 -21.55 33.38
C ASN A 265 9.39 -22.45 33.52
N SER A 266 9.46 -23.54 34.29
CA SER A 266 8.34 -24.45 34.51
C SER A 266 7.46 -24.06 35.70
N LEU A 267 7.82 -23.00 36.44
CA LEU A 267 7.08 -22.55 37.61
C LEU A 267 5.63 -22.15 37.27
N VAL A 268 5.39 -21.64 36.06
CA VAL A 268 4.04 -21.27 35.59
C VAL A 268 3.12 -22.48 35.40
N SER A 269 3.71 -23.67 35.23
CA SER A 269 3.00 -24.93 35.09
C SER A 269 2.98 -25.80 36.36
N TYR A 270 3.51 -25.28 37.47
CA TYR A 270 3.59 -25.96 38.76
C TYR A 270 2.40 -25.58 39.65
#